data_AF-A0A1B0EZT8-F1
#
_entry.id   AF-A0A1B0EZT8-F1
#
_cell.length_a   1.000
_cell.length_b   1.000
_cell.length_c   1.000
_cell.angle_alpha   90.00
_cell.angle_beta   90.00
_cell.angle_gamma   90.00
#
_symmetry.space_group_name_H-M   'P 1'
#
loop_
_entity.id
_entity.type
_entity.pdbx_description
1 polymer ?
#
loop_
_entity_poly.entity_id
_entity_poly.type
_entity_poly.pdbx_seq_one_letter_code
_entity_poly.pdbx_strand_id
1 'polypeptide(L)' 'MQLGTPEQKEVLKVNYGRKDPECVAKVIELYRELNLPRLYDDYCNNLGSRMLGDVDKLQDGDMKKICEKTTAAK' A
#
# COMPACT_ATOMS: atom_id res chain seq x y z
N MET A 1 -1.59 14.56 0.70
CA MET A 1 -1.66 13.51 1.75
C MET A 1 -3.04 13.54 2.38
N GLN A 2 -3.74 12.40 2.47
CA GLN A 2 -5.14 12.34 2.94
C GLN A 2 -5.27 12.23 4.47
N LEU A 3 -4.32 11.56 5.14
CA LEU A 3 -4.43 11.19 6.57
C LEU A 3 -3.76 12.15 7.57
N GLY A 4 -2.85 13.01 7.11
CA GLY A 4 -2.06 13.88 7.99
C GLY A 4 -2.78 15.15 8.44
N THR A 5 -2.46 15.61 9.65
CA THR A 5 -2.82 16.96 10.14
C THR A 5 -2.14 18.05 9.31
N PRO A 6 -2.56 19.32 9.41
CA PRO A 6 -1.86 20.43 8.75
C PRO A 6 -0.36 20.49 9.07
N GLU A 7 0.02 20.25 10.32
CA GLU A 7 1.41 20.29 10.80
C GLU A 7 2.23 19.15 10.18
N GLN A 8 1.67 17.94 10.16
CA GLN A 8 2.28 16.78 9.53
C GLN A 8 2.44 16.96 8.01
N LYS A 9 1.49 17.64 7.36
CA LYS A 9 1.59 17.99 5.94
C LYS A 9 2.72 18.98 5.67
N GLU A 10 2.97 19.92 6.58
CA GLU A 10 4.12 20.82 6.46
C GLU A 10 5.45 20.10 6.65
N VAL A 11 5.54 19.15 7.60
CA VAL A 11 6.72 18.28 7.73
C VAL A 11 7.01 17.55 6.43
N LEU A 12 5.98 16.99 5.79
CA LEU A 12 6.14 16.34 4.48
C LEU A 12 6.60 17.33 3.41
N LYS A 13 5.96 18.51 3.29
CA LYS A 13 6.34 19.52 2.28
C LYS A 13 7.79 19.98 2.39
N VAL A 14 8.30 20.18 3.60
CA VAL A 14 9.65 20.71 3.84
C VAL A 14 10.72 19.65 3.56
N ASN A 15 10.46 18.40 3.95
CA ASN A 15 11.47 17.34 3.98
C ASN A 15 11.41 16.38 2.77
N TYR A 16 10.25 16.23 2.13
CA TYR A 16 10.08 15.26 1.05
C TYR A 16 10.86 15.62 -0.22
N GLY A 17 11.51 14.63 -0.83
CA GLY A 17 12.31 14.80 -2.05
C GLY A 17 13.69 15.44 -1.84
N ARG A 18 14.07 15.74 -0.59
CA ARG A 18 15.43 16.14 -0.24
C ARG A 18 16.35 14.91 -0.21
N LYS A 19 17.60 15.08 -0.63
CA LYS A 19 18.64 14.03 -0.55
C LYS A 19 19.28 13.92 0.83
N ASP A 20 18.99 14.87 1.71
CA ASP A 20 19.52 14.92 3.05
C ASP A 20 18.97 13.74 3.91
N PRO A 21 19.83 12.94 4.56
CA PRO A 21 19.39 11.79 5.34
C PRO A 21 18.47 12.13 6.52
N GLU A 22 18.62 13.30 7.16
CA GLU A 22 17.76 13.71 8.27
C GLU A 22 16.36 14.07 7.77
N CYS A 23 16.27 14.73 6.61
CA CYS A 23 15.00 14.96 5.94
C CYS A 23 14.29 13.63 5.59
N VAL A 24 15.03 12.64 5.08
CA VAL A 24 14.47 11.31 4.79
C VAL A 24 13.97 10.63 6.08
N ALA A 25 14.76 10.67 7.15
CA ALA A 25 14.37 10.10 8.44
C ALA A 25 13.07 10.72 8.98
N LYS A 26 12.91 12.05 8.91
CA LYS A 26 11.68 12.75 9.34
C LYS A 26 10.45 12.29 8.56
N VAL A 27 10.58 12.06 7.25
CA VAL A 27 9.48 11.54 6.42
C VAL A 27 9.14 10.10 6.79
N ILE A 28 10.15 9.25 7.04
CA ILE A 28 9.94 7.85 7.45
C ILE A 28 9.23 7.79 8.80
N GLU A 29 9.65 8.60 9.77
CA GLU A 29 8.99 8.67 11.08
C GLU A 29 7.54 9.15 10.95
N LEU A 30 7.28 10.17 10.13
CA LEU A 30 5.92 10.61 9.86
C LEU A 30 5.04 9.48 9.27
N TYR A 31 5.60 8.65 8.38
CA TYR A 31 4.87 7.51 7.82
C TYR A 31 4.57 6.43 8.87
N ARG A 32 5.46 6.23 9.83
CA ARG A 32 5.25 5.33 10.97
C ARG A 32 4.18 5.87 11.92
N GLU A 33 4.24 7.15 12.27
CA GLU A 33 3.23 7.82 13.10
C GLU A 33 1.83 7.73 12.50
N LEU A 34 1.72 7.90 11.19
CA LEU A 34 0.46 7.75 10.45
C LEU A 34 0.04 6.30 10.23
N ASN A 35 0.83 5.34 10.74
CA ASN A 35 0.60 3.91 10.64
C ASN A 35 0.38 3.43 9.19
N LEU A 36 1.07 4.08 8.24
CA LEU A 36 0.98 3.75 6.82
C LEU A 36 1.41 2.31 6.49
N PRO A 37 2.43 1.71 7.15
CA PRO A 37 2.78 0.31 6.91
C PRO A 37 1.59 -0.62 7.14
N ARG A 38 0.91 -0.49 8.28
CA ARG A 38 -0.27 -1.29 8.60
C ARG A 38 -1.41 -1.04 7.61
N LEU A 39 -1.67 0.22 7.27
CA LEU A 39 -2.72 0.57 6.32
C LEU A 39 -2.46 -0.05 4.93
N TYR A 40 -1.20 -0.08 4.52
CA TYR A 40 -0.80 -0.72 3.27
C TYR A 40 -1.01 -2.23 3.33
N ASP A 41 -0.61 -2.89 4.41
CA ASP A 41 -0.84 -4.34 4.60
C ASP A 41 -2.34 -4.67 4.56
N ASP A 42 -3.16 -3.91 5.29
CA ASP A 42 -4.62 -4.06 5.29
C ASP A 42 -5.21 -3.87 3.88
N TYR A 43 -4.74 -2.85 3.15
CA TYR A 43 -5.16 -2.62 1.76
C TYR A 43 -4.77 -3.78 0.84
N CYS A 44 -3.54 -4.27 0.93
CA CYS A 44 -3.05 -5.39 0.12
C CYS A 44 -3.81 -6.68 0.41
N ASN A 45 -4.08 -6.98 1.68
CA ASN A 45 -4.86 -8.16 2.08
C ASN A 45 -6.30 -8.09 1.58
N ASN A 46 -6.94 -6.93 1.71
CA ASN A 46 -8.30 -6.71 1.20
C ASN A 46 -8.35 -6.82 -0.33
N LEU A 47 -7.38 -6.22 -1.03
CA LEU A 47 -7.29 -6.31 -2.49
C LEU A 47 -7.07 -7.75 -2.94
N GLY A 48 -6.16 -8.48 -2.30
CA GLY A 48 -5.92 -9.90 -2.58
C GLY A 48 -7.18 -10.74 -2.38
N SER A 49 -7.87 -10.55 -1.26
CA SER A 49 -9.12 -11.25 -0.97
C SER A 49 -10.21 -10.96 -2.00
N ARG A 50 -10.33 -9.70 -2.43
CA ARG A 50 -11.27 -9.30 -3.48
C ARG A 50 -10.92 -9.94 -4.82
N MET A 51 -9.65 -9.91 -5.22
CA MET A 51 -9.21 -10.50 -6.49
C MET A 51 -9.46 -12.00 -6.52
N LEU A 52 -9.15 -12.72 -5.43
CA LEU A 52 -9.47 -14.15 -5.32
C LEU A 52 -10.98 -14.42 -5.42
N GLY A 53 -11.80 -13.62 -4.72
CA GLY A 53 -13.25 -13.72 -4.82
C GLY A 53 -13.81 -13.42 -6.23
N ASP A 54 -13.14 -12.56 -6.99
CA ASP A 54 -13.49 -12.28 -8.39
C ASP A 54 -13.04 -13.42 -9.32
N VAL A 55 -11.89 -14.04 -9.06
CA VAL A 55 -11.41 -15.25 -9.76
C VAL A 55 -12.35 -16.43 -9.53
N ASP A 56 -12.88 -16.58 -8.31
CA ASP A 56 -13.81 -17.67 -8.00
C ASP A 56 -15.13 -17.59 -8.76
N LYS A 57 -15.54 -16.38 -9.15
CA LYS A 57 -16.76 -16.14 -9.93
C LYS A 57 -16.55 -16.35 -11.44
N LEU A 58 -15.32 -16.60 -11.89
CA LEU A 58 -15.05 -16.87 -13.30
C LEU A 58 -15.67 -18.21 -13.71
N GLN A 59 -16.40 -18.19 -14.82
CA GLN A 59 -17.02 -19.39 -15.41
C GLN A 59 -16.04 -20.15 -16.32
N ASP A 60 -15.04 -19.45 -16.87
CA ASP A 60 -13.99 -20.01 -17.70
C ASP A 60 -12.91 -20.66 -16.81
N GLY A 61 -12.88 -21.99 -16.79
CA GLY A 61 -11.98 -22.77 -15.96
C GLY A 61 -10.51 -22.67 -16.35
N ASP A 62 -10.19 -22.37 -17.61
CA ASP A 62 -8.81 -22.20 -18.05
C ASP A 62 -8.28 -20.81 -17.65
N MET A 63 -9.12 -19.78 -17.80
CA MET A 63 -8.81 -18.44 -17.30
C MET A 63 -8.66 -18.43 -15.77
N LYS A 64 -9.53 -19.14 -15.05
CA LYS A 64 -9.45 -19.29 -13.59
C LYS A 64 -8.09 -19.85 -13.14
N LYS A 65 -7.62 -20.93 -13.76
CA LYS A 65 -6.30 -21.55 -13.46
C LYS A 65 -5.12 -20.62 -13.74
N ILE A 66 -5.19 -19.80 -14.78
CA ILE A 66 -4.13 -18.82 -15.09
C ILE A 66 -4.07 -17.74 -14.02
N CYS A 67 -5.22 -17.21 -13.60
CA CYS A 67 -5.31 -16.19 -12.57
C CYS A 67 -4.81 -16.71 -11.22
N GLU A 68 -5.19 -17.91 -10.81
CA GLU A 68 -4.73 -18.56 -9.56
C GLU A 68 -3.20 -18.72 -9.52
N LYS A 69 -2.58 -19.22 -10.61
CA LYS A 69 -1.12 -19.36 -10.70
C LYS A 69 -0.38 -18.03 -10.54
N THR A 70 -0.95 -16.95 -11.07
CA THR A 70 -0.32 -15.62 -11.03
C THR A 70 -0.52 -14.95 -9.65
N THR A 71 -1.60 -15.27 -8.95
CA THR A 71 -1.86 -14.76 -7.59
C THR A 71 -1.07 -15.54 -6.52
N ALA A 72 -0.77 -16.81 -6.74
CA ALA A 72 0.01 -17.65 -5.81
C ALA A 72 1.54 -17.49 -5.92
N ALA A 73 2.05 -16.85 -6.98
CA ALA A 73 3.49 -16.71 -7.25
C ALA A 73 4.16 -15.50 -6.57
N LYS A 74 3.55 -14.94 -5.52
CA LYS A 74 4.09 -13.79 -4.77
C LYS A 74 4.65 -14.22 -3.41
#